data_AF-A0A7S3JIK2-F1
#
_entry.id   AF-A0A7S3JIK2-F1
#
_cell.length_a   1.000
_cell.length_b   1.000
_cell.length_c   1.000
_cell.angle_alpha   90.00
_cell.angle_beta   90.00
_cell.angle_gamma   90.00
#
_symmetry.space_group_name_H-M   'P 1'
#
loop_
_entity.id
_entity.type
_entity.pdbx_description
1 polymer ?
#
loop_
_entity_poly.entity_id
_entity_poly.type
_entity_poly.pdbx_seq_one_letter_code
_entity_poly.pdbx_strand_id
1 'polypeptide(L)'
;TLTVRFPGSPVSADYFVYVEYNGDRYNSTTVVSAKSSISSIEITTNSPASKSNISTTGGDIVKITGTGFSTNKLDNAVVFGDKTYAEVLSASLTELVVRAGSFKTAGTVDVHVYLKLTIESTC
;
A
#
# COMPACT_ATOMS: atom_id res chain seq x y z
N THR A 1 1.82 -22.43 -5.51
CA THR A 1 1.28 -21.05 -5.39
C THR A 1 2.33 -20.06 -5.80
N LEU A 2 2.08 -19.24 -6.82
CA LEU A 2 2.95 -18.13 -7.19
C LEU A 2 2.43 -16.87 -6.50
N THR A 3 3.23 -16.26 -5.62
CA THR A 3 2.86 -14.98 -4.98
C THR A 3 3.58 -13.85 -5.70
N VAL A 4 2.85 -13.06 -6.48
CA VAL A 4 3.39 -11.85 -7.10
C VAL A 4 2.90 -10.64 -6.29
N ARG A 5 3.82 -9.75 -5.93
CA ARG A 5 3.50 -8.51 -5.20
C ARG A 5 3.65 -7.34 -6.17
N PHE A 6 2.61 -6.54 -6.32
CA PHE A 6 2.67 -5.28 -7.05
C PHE A 6 2.62 -4.12 -6.04
N PRO A 7 3.77 -3.60 -5.57
CA PRO A 7 3.78 -2.38 -4.78
C PRO A 7 3.28 -1.24 -5.68
N GLY A 8 2.20 -0.56 -5.28
CA GLY A 8 1.77 0.66 -5.98
C GLY A 8 0.58 0.55 -6.94
N SER A 9 -0.29 -0.46 -6.85
CA SER A 9 -1.44 -0.55 -7.76
C SER A 9 -2.37 0.68 -7.62
N PRO A 10 -2.68 1.41 -8.72
CA PRO A 10 -3.69 2.45 -8.68
C PRO A 10 -5.08 1.87 -8.37
N VAL A 11 -6.05 2.77 -8.13
CA VAL A 11 -7.42 2.45 -7.70
C VAL A 11 -8.10 1.38 -8.57
N SER A 12 -7.73 1.33 -9.86
CA SER A 12 -7.94 0.18 -10.74
C SER A 12 -6.74 -0.01 -11.66
N ALA A 13 -6.21 -1.23 -11.75
CA ALA A 13 -5.24 -1.61 -12.77
C ALA A 13 -5.54 -3.02 -13.30
N ASP A 14 -5.38 -3.18 -14.60
CA ASP A 14 -5.39 -4.48 -15.26
C ASP A 14 -3.96 -4.96 -15.42
N TYR A 15 -3.67 -6.13 -14.86
CA TYR A 15 -2.36 -6.76 -14.95
C TYR A 15 -2.43 -7.94 -15.91
N PHE A 16 -1.54 -7.90 -16.91
CA PHE A 16 -1.27 -9.04 -17.78
C PHE A 16 -0.16 -9.88 -17.14
N VAL A 17 -0.51 -11.07 -16.69
CA VAL A 17 0.46 -12.05 -16.20
C VAL A 17 0.87 -12.94 -17.37
N TYR A 18 2.17 -13.18 -17.51
CA TYR A 18 2.70 -14.19 -18.44
C TYR A 18 3.64 -15.14 -17.70
N VAL A 19 3.76 -16.35 -18.22
CA VAL A 19 4.79 -17.32 -17.81
C VAL A 19 5.83 -17.36 -18.91
N GLU A 20 7.12 -17.33 -18.55
CA GLU A 20 8.22 -17.54 -19.49
C GLU A 20 8.79 -18.95 -19.32
N TYR A 21 8.87 -19.72 -20.40
CA TYR A 21 9.46 -21.05 -20.42
C TYR A 21 10.27 -21.23 -21.71
N ASN A 22 11.55 -21.62 -21.57
CA ASN A 22 12.49 -21.75 -22.70
C ASN A 22 12.58 -20.51 -23.61
N GLY A 23 12.35 -19.31 -23.06
CA GLY A 23 12.40 -18.05 -23.82
C GLY A 23 11.08 -17.66 -24.48
N ASP A 24 10.07 -18.53 -24.45
CA ASP A 24 8.73 -18.23 -24.94
C ASP A 24 7.83 -17.69 -23.83
N ARG A 25 7.01 -16.69 -24.16
CA ARG A 25 6.05 -16.08 -23.24
C ARG A 25 4.64 -16.56 -23.50
N TYR A 26 4.00 -17.07 -22.46
CA TYR A 26 2.64 -17.56 -22.46
C TYR A 26 1.77 -16.62 -21.64
N ASN A 27 0.96 -15.82 -22.31
CA ASN A 27 0.06 -14.86 -21.66
C ASN A 27 -1.12 -15.58 -21.00
N SER A 28 -1.54 -15.10 -19.84
CA SER A 28 -2.79 -15.51 -19.20
C SER A 28 -3.98 -15.12 -20.08
N THR A 29 -4.98 -16.01 -20.19
CA THR A 29 -6.27 -15.71 -20.83
C THR A 29 -7.21 -14.92 -19.92
N THR A 30 -6.90 -14.85 -18.63
CA THR A 30 -7.67 -14.10 -17.63
C THR A 30 -6.90 -12.83 -17.26
N VAL A 31 -7.55 -11.68 -17.41
CA VAL A 31 -7.04 -10.40 -16.89
C VAL A 31 -7.20 -10.41 -15.38
N VAL A 32 -6.11 -10.13 -14.66
CA VAL A 32 -6.17 -9.93 -13.21
C VAL A 32 -6.52 -8.47 -12.98
N SER A 33 -7.79 -8.21 -12.72
CA SER A 33 -8.24 -6.87 -12.35
C SER A 33 -8.10 -6.68 -10.85
N ALA A 34 -7.22 -5.77 -10.49
CA ALA A 34 -7.08 -5.24 -9.15
C ALA A 34 -8.10 -4.13 -8.95
N LYS A 35 -9.13 -4.36 -8.11
CA LYS A 35 -9.91 -3.23 -7.58
C LYS A 35 -9.34 -2.87 -6.22
N SER A 36 -8.76 -1.68 -6.10
CA SER A 36 -8.55 -1.09 -4.79
C SER A 36 -9.91 -0.75 -4.20
N SER A 37 -10.20 -1.22 -3.00
CA SER A 37 -11.39 -0.83 -2.24
C SER A 37 -11.22 0.51 -1.51
N ILE A 38 -10.06 1.16 -1.66
CA ILE A 38 -9.78 2.42 -0.96
C ILE A 38 -10.57 3.55 -1.64
N SER A 39 -11.69 3.94 -1.03
CA SER A 39 -12.59 4.97 -1.56
C SER A 39 -12.23 6.39 -1.11
N SER A 40 -11.51 6.52 0.00
CA SER A 40 -10.97 7.79 0.49
C SER A 40 -9.82 7.55 1.46
N ILE A 41 -8.85 8.47 1.45
CA ILE A 41 -7.76 8.56 2.42
C ILE A 41 -7.87 9.94 3.04
N GLU A 42 -7.94 10.01 4.36
CA GLU A 42 -7.89 11.26 5.10
C GLU A 42 -6.97 11.08 6.29
N ILE A 43 -6.04 12.01 6.49
CA ILE A 43 -5.24 12.03 7.72
C ILE A 43 -6.08 12.76 8.78
N THR A 44 -6.97 12.04 9.49
CA THR A 44 -7.74 12.66 10.58
C THR A 44 -6.98 12.57 11.90
N THR A 45 -6.87 13.71 12.58
CA THR A 45 -6.11 13.89 13.81
C THR A 45 -7.01 13.67 15.04
N ASN A 46 -7.46 12.44 15.26
CA ASN A 46 -8.38 12.11 16.35
C ASN A 46 -7.74 11.12 17.34
N SER A 47 -6.53 11.40 17.83
CA SER A 47 -5.89 10.71 18.98
C SER A 47 -4.54 11.37 19.33
N PRO A 48 -4.06 11.33 20.59
CA PRO A 48 -3.10 12.30 21.15
C PRO A 48 -1.65 12.22 20.60
N ALA A 49 -1.37 11.33 19.63
CA ALA A 49 -0.05 11.19 18.99
C ALA A 49 -0.05 11.55 17.49
N SER A 50 -1.07 12.24 16.99
CA SER A 50 -1.14 12.63 15.58
C SER A 50 -0.18 13.78 15.29
N LYS A 51 1.00 13.47 14.75
CA LYS A 51 1.96 14.47 14.27
C LYS A 51 1.64 14.84 12.82
N SER A 52 1.19 16.07 12.58
CA SER A 52 1.15 16.66 11.24
C SER A 52 2.56 16.98 10.70
N ASN A 53 3.54 17.05 11.60
CA ASN A 53 4.96 17.25 11.29
C ASN A 53 5.73 15.98 11.65
N ILE A 54 6.20 15.27 10.64
CA ILE A 54 6.99 14.04 10.79
C ILE A 54 8.48 14.40 10.74
N SER A 55 9.28 13.85 11.66
CA SER A 55 10.72 14.04 11.66
C SER A 55 11.37 13.47 10.39
N THR A 56 12.28 14.22 9.79
CA THR A 56 13.09 13.73 8.66
C THR A 56 13.99 12.57 9.05
N THR A 57 14.28 12.38 10.35
CA THR A 57 15.04 11.21 10.84
C THR A 57 14.22 9.91 10.84
N GLY A 58 12.90 9.99 10.69
CA GLY A 58 11.98 8.86 10.79
C GLY A 58 11.70 8.41 12.23
N GLY A 59 10.92 7.34 12.35
CA GLY A 59 10.56 6.68 13.61
C GLY A 59 9.24 7.16 14.24
N ASP A 60 8.70 8.27 13.75
CA ASP A 60 7.43 8.81 14.22
C ASP A 60 6.26 7.87 13.91
N ILE A 61 5.34 7.76 14.88
CA ILE A 61 4.11 6.99 14.74
C ILE A 61 3.01 7.89 14.22
N VAL A 62 2.40 7.49 13.10
CA VAL A 62 1.36 8.23 12.41
C VAL A 62 0.12 7.38 12.33
N LYS A 63 -1.03 7.99 12.60
CA LYS A 63 -2.35 7.39 12.43
C LYS A 63 -2.95 7.89 11.12
N ILE A 64 -3.34 6.96 10.26
CA ILE A 64 -3.96 7.24 8.97
C ILE A 64 -5.37 6.69 9.03
N THR A 65 -6.35 7.51 8.67
CA THR A 65 -7.75 7.08 8.61
C THR A 65 -8.23 7.04 7.17
N GLY A 66 -9.29 6.28 6.93
CA GLY A 66 -9.86 6.14 5.60
C GLY A 66 -10.88 5.03 5.59
N THR A 67 -11.12 4.46 4.43
CA THR A 67 -11.97 3.28 4.26
C THR A 67 -11.38 2.36 3.22
N GLY A 68 -11.60 1.05 3.39
CA GLY A 68 -11.20 0.05 2.41
C GLY A 68 -9.79 -0.50 2.59
N PHE A 69 -9.16 -0.25 3.75
CA PHE A 69 -7.91 -0.88 4.14
C PHE A 69 -8.08 -2.38 4.44
N SER A 70 -7.02 -3.16 4.29
CA SER A 70 -7.03 -4.56 4.73
C SER A 70 -6.87 -4.63 6.25
N THR A 71 -7.56 -5.56 6.92
CA THR A 71 -7.31 -5.86 8.35
C THR A 71 -5.97 -6.56 8.58
N ASN A 72 -5.38 -7.16 7.54
CA ASN A 72 -4.05 -7.71 7.59
C ASN A 72 -3.01 -6.63 7.26
N LYS A 73 -2.18 -6.25 8.25
CA LYS A 73 -1.15 -5.22 8.09
C LYS A 73 -0.18 -5.46 6.92
N LEU A 74 0.14 -6.72 6.61
CA LEU A 74 1.08 -7.06 5.53
C LEU A 74 0.49 -6.84 4.14
N ASP A 75 -0.82 -6.68 4.06
CA ASP A 75 -1.54 -6.42 2.82
C ASP A 75 -1.76 -4.91 2.61
N ASN A 76 -1.25 -4.05 3.50
CA ASN A 76 -1.26 -2.60 3.35
C ASN A 76 0.18 -2.11 3.16
N ALA A 77 0.40 -1.26 2.16
CA ALA A 77 1.68 -0.58 1.94
C ALA A 77 1.44 0.94 1.97
N VAL A 78 2.08 1.63 2.91
CA VAL A 78 1.95 3.08 3.08
C VAL A 78 3.24 3.76 2.63
N VAL A 79 3.11 4.78 1.79
CA VAL A 79 4.22 5.57 1.25
C VAL A 79 3.96 7.04 1.51
N PHE A 80 4.95 7.72 2.08
CA PHE A 80 4.99 9.17 2.18
C PHE A 80 5.82 9.72 1.00
N GLY A 81 5.24 10.63 0.22
CA GLY A 81 5.82 11.09 -1.04
C GLY A 81 5.96 9.97 -2.07
N ASP A 82 7.00 10.04 -2.90
CA ASP A 82 7.23 9.09 -4.00
C ASP A 82 8.12 7.89 -3.62
N LYS A 83 8.84 7.94 -2.48
CA LYS A 83 9.93 6.99 -2.19
C LYS A 83 10.08 6.53 -0.73
N THR A 84 9.32 7.07 0.22
CA THR A 84 9.51 6.73 1.65
C THR A 84 8.44 5.76 2.14
N TYR A 85 8.80 4.48 2.23
CA TYR A 85 7.93 3.45 2.79
C TYR A 85 7.82 3.57 4.32
N ALA A 86 6.60 3.38 4.82
CA ALA A 86 6.31 3.27 6.23
C ALA A 86 6.07 1.82 6.65
N GLU A 87 6.46 1.49 7.88
CA GLU A 87 6.13 0.20 8.47
C GLU A 87 4.71 0.24 9.01
N VAL A 88 3.83 -0.67 8.58
CA VAL A 88 2.47 -0.77 9.13
C VAL A 88 2.50 -1.58 10.43
N LEU A 89 2.17 -0.94 11.54
CA LEU A 89 2.17 -1.54 12.88
C LEU A 89 0.85 -2.25 13.18
N SER A 90 -0.28 -1.61 12.88
CA SER A 90 -1.62 -2.18 12.99
C SER A 90 -2.54 -1.69 11.88
N ALA A 91 -3.54 -2.50 11.55
CA ALA A 91 -4.49 -2.22 10.48
C ALA A 91 -5.91 -2.63 10.87
N SER A 92 -6.87 -1.80 10.49
CA SER A 92 -8.30 -2.05 10.52
C SER A 92 -8.91 -1.54 9.21
N LEU A 93 -10.20 -1.80 8.97
CA LEU A 93 -10.88 -1.34 7.74
C LEU A 93 -10.85 0.18 7.54
N THR A 94 -10.66 0.94 8.62
CA THR A 94 -10.74 2.42 8.61
C THR A 94 -9.56 3.15 9.24
N GLU A 95 -8.60 2.43 9.80
CA GLU A 95 -7.43 3.02 10.47
C GLU A 95 -6.19 2.17 10.27
N LEU A 96 -5.08 2.82 9.93
CA LEU A 96 -3.73 2.27 9.95
C LEU A 96 -2.89 3.05 10.97
N VAL A 97 -2.10 2.32 11.76
CA VAL A 97 -1.02 2.91 12.56
C VAL A 97 0.29 2.51 11.91
N VAL A 98 1.09 3.50 11.54
CA VAL A 98 2.34 3.30 10.81
C VAL A 98 3.51 3.98 11.50
N ARG A 99 4.71 3.46 11.29
CA ARG A 99 5.97 4.11 11.64
C ARG A 99 6.60 4.68 10.38
N ALA A 100 6.76 6.01 10.33
CA ALA A 100 7.34 6.70 9.19
C ALA A 100 8.85 6.38 9.06
N GLY A 101 9.29 6.18 7.82
CA GLY A 101 10.72 6.08 7.48
C GLY A 101 11.45 7.42 7.56
N SER A 102 12.75 7.44 7.27
CA SER A 102 13.52 8.68 7.19
C SER A 102 13.31 9.37 5.84
N PHE A 103 13.31 10.70 5.87
CA PHE A 103 13.12 11.57 4.70
C PHE A 103 14.43 12.26 4.35
N LYS A 104 14.70 12.43 3.04
CA LYS A 104 15.89 13.13 2.56
C LYS A 104 15.79 14.65 2.69
N THR A 105 14.58 15.19 2.63
CA THR A 105 14.31 16.63 2.61
C THR A 105 13.03 16.91 3.37
N ALA A 106 13.00 18.03 4.11
CA ALA A 106 11.79 18.50 4.77
C ALA A 106 10.85 19.18 3.76
N GLY A 107 9.55 19.04 3.97
CA GLY A 107 8.52 19.65 3.12
C GLY A 107 7.18 18.96 3.28
N THR A 108 6.17 19.47 2.58
CA THR A 108 4.87 18.81 2.46
C THR A 108 4.98 17.67 1.46
N VAL A 109 4.45 16.50 1.82
CA VAL A 109 4.41 15.31 0.97
C VAL A 109 3.02 14.69 1.01
N ASP A 110 2.60 14.10 -0.09
CA ASP A 110 1.36 13.32 -0.16
C ASP A 110 1.52 11.97 0.54
N VAL A 111 0.41 11.38 0.96
CA VAL A 111 0.37 10.04 1.54
C VAL A 111 -0.41 9.12 0.62
N HIS A 112 0.25 8.04 0.21
CA HIS A 112 -0.33 7.00 -0.63
C HIS A 112 -0.45 5.70 0.16
N VAL A 113 -1.61 5.05 0.03
CA VAL A 113 -1.86 3.72 0.59
C VAL A 113 -2.21 2.78 -0.54
N TYR A 114 -1.53 1.64 -0.58
CA TYR A 114 -1.71 0.58 -1.58
C TYR A 114 -2.09 -0.72 -0.90
N LEU A 115 -2.95 -1.50 -1.55
CA LEU A 115 -3.30 -2.85 -1.11
C LEU A 115 -2.50 -3.89 -1.87
N LYS A 116 -2.14 -4.97 -1.16
CA LYS A 116 -1.60 -6.16 -1.78
C LYS A 116 -2.69 -6.85 -2.60
N LEU A 117 -2.30 -7.24 -3.81
CA LEU A 117 -3.10 -8.12 -4.66
C LEU A 117 -2.73 -9.57 -4.41
N THR A 118 -3.74 -10.41 -4.25
CA THR A 118 -3.58 -11.87 -4.20
C THR A 118 -4.15 -12.45 -5.48
N ILE A 119 -3.35 -13.26 -6.17
CA ILE A 119 -3.79 -14.07 -7.31
C ILE A 119 -3.86 -15.51 -6.83
N GLU A 120 -5.05 -16.11 -6.87
CA GLU A 120 -5.25 -17.53 -6.59
C GLU A 120 -5.37 -18.29 -7.91
N SER A 121 -4.55 -19.33 -8.08
CA SER A 121 -4.67 -20.27 -9.20
C SER A 121 -5.55 -21.42 -8.76
N THR A 122 -6.77 -21.49 -9.27
CA THR A 122 -7.62 -22.67 -9.14
C THR A 122 -7.21 -23.69 -10.19
N CYS A 123 -6.80 -24.88 -9.75
CA CYS A 123 -6.64 -26.05 -10.61
C CYS A 123 -8.00 -26.63 -10.99
#